data_AF-A0A3M1GDG5-F1
#
_entry.id   AF-A0A3M1GDG5-F1
#
_cell.length_a   1.000
_cell.length_b   1.000
_cell.length_c   1.000
_cell.angle_alpha   90.00
_cell.angle_beta   90.00
_cell.angle_gamma   90.00
#
_symmetry.space_group_name_H-M   'P 1'
#
loop_
_entity.id
_entity.type
_entity.pdbx_description
1 polymer ?
#
loop_
_entity_poly.entity_id
_entity_poly.type
_entity_poly.pdbx_seq_one_letter_code
_entity_poly.pdbx_strand_id
1 'polypeptide(L)'
;MERVKLPQKAKGARPYFFDDPAVDRAIAIITALAGEVSVLHDQIDTIRRKLEEKGIVTAAELDDFLPSKEVEAARDAWREQFLENVLRIVHQEREALEEGDQSDDAYKTVIENVTGNSS
;
A
#
# COMPACT_ATOMS: atom_id res chain seq x y z
N MET A 1 -23.96 21.57 6.94
CA MET A 1 -23.82 20.40 7.83
C MET A 1 -22.50 19.74 7.52
N GLU A 2 -21.54 19.86 8.43
CA GLU A 2 -20.19 19.33 8.29
C GLU A 2 -20.20 17.82 8.56
N ARG A 3 -19.67 17.02 7.63
CA ARG A 3 -19.61 15.55 7.77
C ARG A 3 -18.43 15.19 8.66
N VAL A 4 -18.74 14.77 9.88
CA VAL A 4 -17.78 14.15 10.81
C VAL A 4 -17.19 12.89 10.14
N LYS A 5 -15.89 12.92 9.81
CA LYS A 5 -15.13 11.73 9.42
C LYS A 5 -14.79 10.97 10.69
N LEU A 6 -15.45 9.83 10.89
CA LEU A 6 -15.11 8.91 11.97
C LEU A 6 -13.77 8.22 11.65
N PRO A 7 -12.82 8.15 12.60
CA PRO A 7 -11.59 7.38 12.41
C PRO A 7 -11.93 5.90 12.33
N GLN A 8 -11.81 5.29 11.14
CA GLN A 8 -11.77 3.84 11.01
C GLN A 8 -10.41 3.33 11.50
N LYS A 9 -10.26 3.19 12.81
CA LYS A 9 -9.21 2.34 13.38
C LYS A 9 -9.92 1.22 14.12
N ALA A 10 -9.93 0.02 13.54
CA ALA A 10 -10.45 -1.16 14.21
C ALA A 10 -9.67 -1.37 15.51
N LYS A 11 -10.38 -1.44 16.65
CA LYS A 11 -9.78 -1.76 17.94
C LYS A 11 -9.43 -3.25 17.95
N GLY A 12 -8.15 -3.57 17.77
CA GLY A 12 -7.58 -4.91 17.93
C GLY A 12 -6.13 -4.95 17.47
N ALA A 13 -5.22 -5.50 18.27
CA ALA A 13 -3.89 -5.83 17.81
C ALA A 13 -4.01 -6.90 16.71
N ARG A 14 -3.28 -6.74 15.60
CA ARG A 14 -3.28 -7.72 14.52
C ARG A 14 -2.80 -9.07 15.08
N PRO A 15 -3.53 -10.19 14.88
CA PRO A 15 -3.02 -11.49 15.29
C PRO A 15 -1.75 -11.82 14.51
N TYR A 16 -0.72 -12.26 15.21
CA TYR A 16 0.51 -12.80 14.62
C TYR A 16 0.46 -14.32 14.77
N PHE A 17 0.74 -15.04 13.67
CA PHE A 17 0.68 -16.51 13.61
C PHE A 17 2.06 -17.15 13.56
N PHE A 18 3.10 -16.39 13.18
CA PHE A 18 4.48 -16.86 13.10
C PHE A 18 5.37 -16.23 14.18
N ASP A 19 6.50 -16.88 14.46
CA ASP A 19 7.49 -16.42 15.45
C ASP A 19 8.10 -15.06 15.08
N ASP A 20 8.25 -14.78 13.78
CA ASP A 20 8.65 -13.47 13.26
C ASP A 20 7.42 -12.74 12.69
N PRO A 21 6.96 -11.64 13.35
CA PRO A 21 5.89 -10.78 12.86
C PRO A 21 6.09 -10.24 11.43
N ALA A 22 7.32 -10.21 10.90
CA ALA A 22 7.58 -9.84 9.51
C ALA A 22 6.96 -10.83 8.51
N VAL A 23 6.85 -12.11 8.87
CA VAL A 23 6.28 -13.15 8.00
C VAL A 23 4.78 -12.96 7.83
N ASP A 24 4.05 -12.72 8.91
CA ASP A 24 2.62 -12.41 8.88
C ASP A 24 2.33 -11.16 8.03
N ARG A 25 3.18 -10.14 8.14
CA ARG A 25 3.08 -8.91 7.36
C ARG A 25 3.31 -9.17 5.88
N ALA A 26 4.35 -9.91 5.52
CA ALA A 26 4.62 -10.27 4.12
C ALA A 26 3.45 -11.06 3.52
N ILE A 27 2.92 -12.06 4.25
CA ILE A 27 1.77 -12.86 3.80
C ILE A 27 0.53 -11.99 3.59
N ALA A 28 0.26 -11.04 4.49
CA ALA A 28 -0.87 -10.15 4.33
C ALA A 28 -0.73 -9.23 3.11
N ILE A 29 0.48 -8.70 2.84
CA ILE A 29 0.78 -7.89 1.65
C ILE A 29 0.57 -8.72 0.39
N ILE A 30 1.15 -9.93 0.35
CA ILE A 30 1.03 -10.85 -0.80
C ILE A 30 -0.44 -11.21 -1.06
N THR A 31 -1.21 -11.47 0.00
CA THR A 31 -2.63 -11.85 -0.13
C THR A 31 -3.46 -10.68 -0.66
N ALA A 32 -3.21 -9.45 -0.18
CA ALA A 32 -3.86 -8.26 -0.71
C ALA A 32 -3.51 -8.04 -2.19
N LEU A 33 -2.22 -8.15 -2.54
CA LEU A 33 -1.75 -8.06 -3.92
C LEU A 33 -2.38 -9.12 -4.83
N ALA A 34 -2.46 -10.38 -4.37
CA ALA A 34 -3.09 -11.45 -5.14
C ALA A 34 -4.57 -11.15 -5.43
N GLY A 35 -5.29 -10.58 -4.45
CA GLY A 35 -6.67 -10.11 -4.63
C GLY A 35 -6.77 -9.02 -5.71
N GLU A 36 -5.96 -7.97 -5.60
CA GLU A 36 -5.93 -6.88 -6.59
C GLU A 36 -5.56 -7.38 -8.00
N VAL A 37 -4.57 -8.28 -8.11
CA VAL A 37 -4.17 -8.89 -9.40
C VAL A 37 -5.31 -9.72 -10.01
N SER A 38 -6.03 -10.48 -9.19
CA SER A 38 -7.19 -11.25 -9.67
C SER A 38 -8.28 -10.33 -10.22
N VAL A 39 -8.59 -9.24 -9.52
CA VAL A 39 -9.60 -8.26 -9.97
C VAL A 39 -9.17 -7.58 -11.27
N LEU A 40 -7.91 -7.17 -11.37
CA LEU A 40 -7.37 -6.55 -12.59
C LEU A 40 -7.39 -7.53 -13.77
N HIS A 41 -7.05 -8.80 -13.55
CA HIS A 41 -7.12 -9.84 -14.57
C HIS A 41 -8.55 -9.99 -15.13
N ASP A 42 -9.55 -10.09 -14.25
CA ASP A 42 -10.96 -10.23 -14.64
C ASP A 42 -11.49 -9.00 -15.37
N GLN A 43 -11.11 -7.80 -14.92
CA GLN A 43 -11.46 -6.55 -15.62
C GLN A 43 -10.83 -6.48 -17.02
N ILE A 44 -9.56 -6.86 -17.16
CA ILE A 44 -8.87 -6.89 -18.46
C ILE A 44 -9.53 -7.91 -19.40
N ASP A 45 -9.82 -9.13 -18.94
CA ASP A 45 -10.52 -10.15 -19.75
C ASP A 45 -11.90 -9.65 -20.21
N THR A 46 -12.65 -9.03 -19.30
CA THR A 46 -13.97 -8.46 -19.61
C THR A 46 -13.86 -7.38 -20.70
N ILE A 47 -12.89 -6.46 -20.59
CA ILE A 47 -12.66 -5.42 -21.60
C ILE A 47 -12.27 -6.04 -22.93
N ARG A 48 -11.32 -6.99 -22.95
CA ARG A 48 -10.88 -7.68 -24.17
C ARG A 48 -12.07 -8.33 -24.90
N ARG A 49 -12.87 -9.13 -24.19
CA ARG A 49 -14.06 -9.79 -24.75
C ARG A 49 -15.09 -8.80 -25.28
N LYS A 50 -15.33 -7.70 -24.57
CA LYS A 50 -16.30 -6.67 -24.99
C LYS A 50 -15.84 -5.88 -26.20
N LEU A 51 -14.54 -5.67 -26.38
CA LEU A 51 -13.99 -5.04 -27.58
C LEU A 51 -14.08 -5.97 -28.80
N GLU A 52 -13.79 -7.25 -28.60
CA GLU A 52 -13.89 -8.28 -29.64
C GLU A 52 -15.35 -8.54 -30.06
N GLU A 53 -16.28 -8.67 -29.11
CA GLU A 53 -17.73 -8.80 -29.37
C GLU A 53 -18.27 -7.65 -30.24
N LYS A 54 -17.74 -6.45 -30.05
CA LYS A 54 -18.10 -5.25 -30.83
C LYS A 54 -17.34 -5.13 -32.15
N GLY A 55 -16.39 -6.01 -32.43
CA GLY A 55 -15.53 -5.96 -33.61
C GLY A 55 -14.62 -4.73 -33.67
N ILE A 56 -14.27 -4.14 -32.51
CA ILE A 56 -13.44 -2.92 -32.44
C ILE A 56 -11.96 -3.29 -32.49
N VAL A 57 -11.56 -4.33 -31.76
CA VAL A 57 -10.18 -4.83 -31.70
C VAL A 57 -10.21 -6.36 -31.67
N THR A 58 -9.33 -6.99 -32.43
CA THR A 58 -9.14 -8.44 -32.43
C THR A 58 -8.16 -8.88 -31.33
N ALA A 59 -8.21 -10.14 -30.92
CA ALA A 59 -7.21 -10.69 -29.99
C ALA A 59 -5.77 -10.53 -30.51
N ALA A 60 -5.55 -10.74 -31.81
CA ALA A 60 -4.24 -10.60 -32.45
C ALA A 60 -3.72 -9.15 -32.36
N GLU A 61 -4.55 -8.14 -32.66
CA GLU A 61 -4.16 -6.73 -32.55
C GLU A 61 -3.77 -6.31 -31.13
N LEU A 62 -4.40 -6.92 -30.11
CA LEU A 62 -4.05 -6.68 -28.71
C LEU A 62 -2.75 -7.37 -28.29
N ASP A 63 -2.51 -8.59 -28.78
CA ASP A 63 -1.33 -9.37 -28.43
C ASP A 63 -0.07 -8.87 -29.18
N ASP A 64 -0.24 -8.35 -30.40
CA ASP A 64 0.83 -7.72 -31.20
C ASP A 64 1.06 -6.24 -30.84
N PHE A 65 0.34 -5.70 -29.84
CA PHE A 65 0.46 -4.30 -29.46
C PHE A 65 1.85 -3.98 -28.91
N LEU A 66 2.56 -3.08 -29.61
CA LEU A 66 3.83 -2.52 -29.18
C LEU A 66 3.59 -1.10 -28.63
N PRO A 67 3.86 -0.85 -27.34
CA PRO A 67 3.69 0.48 -26.76
C PRO A 67 4.69 1.46 -27.38
N SER A 68 4.25 2.70 -27.61
CA SER A 68 5.16 3.79 -27.95
C SER A 68 5.95 4.24 -26.71
N LYS A 69 7.00 5.04 -26.91
CA LYS A 69 7.78 5.61 -25.79
C LYS A 69 6.93 6.42 -24.82
N GLU A 70 5.91 7.10 -25.34
CA GLU A 70 4.97 7.88 -24.53
C GLU A 70 4.09 6.97 -23.66
N VAL A 71 3.63 5.83 -24.21
CA VAL A 71 2.85 4.83 -23.47
C VAL A 71 3.71 4.16 -22.40
N GLU A 72 4.97 3.84 -22.72
CA GLU A 72 5.93 3.32 -21.74
C GLU A 72 6.16 4.30 -20.60
N ALA A 73 6.45 5.57 -20.90
CA ALA A 73 6.64 6.60 -19.87
C ALA A 73 5.41 6.77 -18.97
N ALA A 74 4.19 6.71 -19.53
CA ALA A 74 2.97 6.74 -18.74
C ALA A 74 2.82 5.51 -17.83
N ARG A 75 3.18 4.32 -18.31
CA ARG A 75 3.20 3.08 -17.50
C ARG A 75 4.24 3.15 -16.40
N ASP A 76 5.39 3.77 -16.65
CA ASP A 76 6.45 3.93 -15.66
C ASP A 76 6.00 4.82 -14.51
N ALA A 77 5.43 5.99 -14.83
CA ALA A 77 4.89 6.91 -13.84
C ALA A 77 3.76 6.27 -13.02
N TRP A 78 2.89 5.50 -13.66
CA TRP A 78 1.84 4.76 -12.96
C TRP A 78 2.42 3.66 -12.05
N ARG A 79 3.43 2.91 -12.52
CA ARG A 79 4.09 1.86 -11.72
C ARG A 79 4.76 2.42 -10.47
N GLU A 80 5.38 3.58 -10.58
CA GLU A 80 5.98 4.27 -9.43
C GLU A 80 4.92 4.56 -8.35
N GLN A 81 3.79 5.16 -8.73
CA GLN A 81 2.65 5.41 -7.82
C GLN A 81 2.05 4.12 -7.25
N PHE A 82 1.96 3.06 -8.07
CA PHE A 82 1.47 1.76 -7.61
C PHE A 82 2.39 1.17 -6.54
N LEU A 83 3.71 1.21 -6.75
CA LEU A 83 4.68 0.70 -5.79
C LEU A 83 4.65 1.50 -4.48
N GLU A 84 4.51 2.82 -4.52
CA GLU A 84 4.33 3.64 -3.31
C GLU A 84 3.10 3.21 -2.50
N ASN A 85 1.99 2.87 -3.18
CA ASN A 85 0.77 2.41 -2.52
C ASN A 85 0.92 1.03 -1.90
N VAL A 86 1.57 0.09 -2.60
CA VAL A 86 1.83 -1.27 -2.09
C VAL A 86 2.81 -1.25 -0.93
N LEU A 87 3.84 -0.40 -1.00
CA LEU A 87 4.88 -0.27 0.01
C LEU A 87 4.51 0.67 1.16
N ARG A 88 3.32 1.29 1.14
CA ARG A 88 2.81 2.18 2.21
C ARG A 88 2.98 1.59 3.61
N ILE A 89 2.75 0.30 3.77
CA ILE A 89 2.88 -0.37 5.07
C ILE A 89 4.32 -0.32 5.61
N VAL A 90 5.34 -0.39 4.74
CA VAL A 90 6.75 -0.26 5.13
C VAL A 90 7.06 1.18 5.53
N HIS A 91 6.51 2.15 4.79
CA HIS A 91 6.66 3.57 5.13
C HIS A 91 6.03 3.94 6.48
N GLN A 92 4.81 3.45 6.73
CA GLN A 92 4.10 3.68 8.00
C GLN A 92 4.83 3.07 9.19
N GLU A 93 5.48 1.92 9.01
CA GLU A 93 6.29 1.30 10.07
C GLU A 93 7.57 2.08 10.35
N ARG A 94 8.26 2.58 9.32
CA ARG A 94 9.40 3.46 9.51
C ARG A 94 9.02 4.74 10.26
N GLU A 95 7.93 5.38 9.85
CA GLU A 95 7.40 6.58 10.50
C GLU A 95 7.01 6.30 11.96
N ALA A 96 6.39 5.16 12.26
CA ALA A 96 6.03 4.78 13.62
C ALA A 96 7.25 4.48 14.52
N LEU A 97 8.34 3.94 13.94
CA LEU A 97 9.60 3.76 14.65
C LEU A 97 10.28 5.10 14.95
N GLU A 98 10.29 6.03 13.99
CA GLU A 98 10.83 7.38 14.14
C GLU A 98 10.03 8.22 15.17
N GLU A 99 8.69 8.14 15.17
CA GLU A 99 7.83 8.79 16.17
C GLU A 99 7.99 8.16 17.56
N GLY A 100 8.18 6.84 17.63
CA GLY A 100 8.45 6.12 18.88
C GLY A 100 9.74 6.61 19.55
N ASP A 101 10.83 6.71 18.79
CA ASP A 101 12.12 7.21 19.26
C ASP A 101 12.04 8.67 19.75
N GLN A 102 11.32 9.53 19.01
CA GLN A 102 11.11 10.93 19.42
C GLN A 102 10.28 11.04 20.71
N SER A 103 9.28 10.18 20.87
CA SER A 103 8.45 10.16 22.07
C SER A 103 9.25 9.70 23.30
N ASP A 104 10.11 8.70 23.15
CA ASP A 104 10.97 8.19 24.23
C ASP A 104 12.02 9.21 24.68
N ASP A 105 12.61 9.97 23.76
CA ASP A 105 13.54 11.06 24.08
C ASP A 105 12.84 12.24 24.77
N ALA A 106 11.61 12.56 24.34
CA ALA A 106 10.79 13.56 25.03
C ALA A 106 10.42 13.11 26.46
N TYR A 107 10.09 11.83 26.66
CA TYR A 107 9.81 11.27 27.99
C TYR A 107 11.05 11.30 28.91
N LYS A 108 12.23 10.94 28.40
CA LYS A 108 13.50 11.03 29.16
C LYS A 108 13.81 12.46 29.58
N THR A 109 13.63 13.42 28.68
CA THR A 109 13.84 14.85 28.96
C THR A 109 12.91 15.35 30.08
N VAL A 110 11.65 14.90 30.10
CA VAL A 110 10.71 15.24 31.18
C VAL A 110 11.15 14.64 32.52
N ILE A 111 11.64 13.40 32.54
CA ILE A 111 12.14 12.74 33.75
C ILE A 111 13.37 13.49 34.30
N GLU A 112 14.33 13.82 33.43
CA GLU A 112 15.55 14.56 33.81
C GLU A 112 15.23 15.91 34.45
N ASN A 113 14.30 16.68 33.87
CA ASN A 113 13.87 17.97 34.40
C ASN A 113 13.18 17.85 35.78
N VAL A 114 12.42 16.78 36.03
CA VAL A 114 11.78 16.54 37.34
C VAL A 114 12.81 16.11 38.38
N THR A 115 13.80 15.30 37.99
CA THR A 115 14.87 14.84 38.90
C THR A 115 15.94 15.91 39.18
N GLY A 116 16.21 16.80 38.22
CA GLY A 116 17.20 17.89 38.34
C GLY A 116 16.72 19.10 39.13
N ASN A 117 15.42 19.30 39.28
CA ASN A 117 14.82 20.38 40.09
C ASN A 117 14.63 20.02 41.58
N SER A 118 15.15 18.88 42.02
CA SER A 118 15.00 18.37 43.41
C SER A 118 16.30 18.42 44.23
N SER A 119 17.25 19.31 43.89
CA SER A 119 18.43 19.64 44.73
C SER A 119 18.36 21.06 45.26
#